data_AF-A0A1N6Z5T8-F1
#
_entry.id   AF-A0A1N6Z5T8-F1
#
_cell.length_a   1.000
_cell.length_b   1.000
_cell.length_c   1.000
_cell.angle_alpha   90.00
_cell.angle_beta   90.00
_cell.angle_gamma   90.00
#
_symmetry.space_group_name_H-M   'P 1'
#
loop_
_entity.id
_entity.type
_entity.pdbx_description
1 polymer ?
#
loop_
_entity_poly.entity_id
_entity_poly.type
_entity_poly.pdbx_seq_one_letter_code
_entity_poly.pdbx_strand_id
1 'polypeptide(L)' 'MTDLTEDELDVLDRVRKLDEISRLIFMTGVRALASSRFTIEEFHEWVSSRLTRHRAGEDLTLADIMIDGVVA' A
#
# COMPACT_ATOMS: atom_id res chain seq x y z
N MET A 1 -23.97 9.85 2.19
CA MET A 1 -23.24 9.24 3.32
C MET A 1 -22.83 7.86 2.86
N THR A 2 -21.53 7.60 2.72
CA THR A 2 -21.04 6.23 2.56
C THR A 2 -21.15 5.55 3.92
N ASP A 3 -22.07 4.60 4.05
CA ASP A 3 -22.15 3.71 5.21
C ASP A 3 -20.96 2.75 5.14
N LEU A 4 -19.86 3.16 5.77
CA LEU A 4 -18.72 2.29 5.99
C LEU A 4 -19.00 1.42 7.22
N THR A 5 -18.66 0.15 7.13
CA THR A 5 -18.67 -0.80 8.24
C THR A 5 -17.61 -0.45 9.28
N GLU A 6 -17.75 -0.96 10.51
CA GLU A 6 -16.75 -0.77 11.58
C GLU A 6 -15.36 -1.28 11.16
N ASP A 7 -15.30 -2.38 10.42
CA ASP A 7 -14.05 -2.94 9.90
C ASP A 7 -13.39 -2.01 8.87
N GLU A 8 -14.16 -1.43 7.96
CA GLU A 8 -13.64 -0.45 6.99
C GLU A 8 -13.12 0.81 7.68
N LEU A 9 -13.80 1.26 8.75
CA LEU A 9 -13.35 2.39 9.55
C LEU A 9 -12.03 2.08 10.28
N ASP A 10 -11.87 0.88 10.83
CA ASP A 10 -10.61 0.44 11.46
C ASP A 10 -9.45 0.39 10.45
N VAL A 11 -9.70 -0.15 9.24
CA VAL A 11 -8.69 -0.15 8.17
C VAL A 11 -8.26 1.27 7.81
N LEU A 12 -9.22 2.19 7.62
CA LEU A 12 -8.91 3.58 7.30
C LEU A 12 -8.13 4.28 8.41
N ASP A 13 -8.48 4.03 9.67
CA ASP A 13 -7.75 4.59 10.82
C ASP A 13 -6.31 4.08 10.87
N ARG A 14 -6.09 2.78 10.63
CA ARG A 14 -4.74 2.20 10.55
C ARG A 14 -3.92 2.81 9.43
N VAL A 15 -4.50 2.98 8.24
CA VAL A 15 -3.81 3.60 7.08
C VAL A 15 -3.43 5.05 7.38
N ARG A 16 -4.29 5.80 8.09
CA ARG A 16 -4.00 7.18 8.50
C ARG A 16 -2.88 7.31 9.54
N LYS A 17 -2.62 6.25 10.30
CA LYS A 17 -1.54 6.19 11.31
C LYS A 17 -0.19 5.76 10.73
N LEU A 18 -0.16 5.26 9.48
CA LEU A 18 1.09 4.95 8.79
C LEU A 18 1.89 6.23 8.52
N ASP A 19 3.22 6.12 8.62
CA ASP A 19 4.13 7.14 8.11
C ASP A 19 3.97 7.30 6.58
N GLU A 20 4.50 8.40 6.05
CA GLU A 20 4.29 8.80 4.65
C GLU A 20 4.71 7.71 3.66
N ILE A 21 5.88 7.11 3.86
CA ILE A 21 6.40 6.06 2.97
C ILE A 21 5.57 4.78 3.10
N SER A 22 5.28 4.33 4.32
CA SER A 22 4.42 3.15 4.55
C SER A 22 3.03 3.32 3.92
N ARG A 23 2.45 4.52 4.01
CA ARG A 23 1.17 4.84 3.39
C ARG A 23 1.27 4.82 1.87
N LEU A 24 2.32 5.38 1.31
CA LEU A 24 2.54 5.41 -0.13
C LEU A 24 2.68 3.99 -0.71
N ILE A 25 3.45 3.11 -0.04
CA ILE A 25 3.55 1.69 -0.38
C ILE A 25 2.16 1.06 -0.38
N PHE A 26 1.42 1.18 0.71
CA PHE A 26 0.11 0.53 0.83
C PHE A 26 -0.88 1.02 -0.24
N MET A 27 -0.98 2.34 -0.45
CA MET A 27 -1.90 2.93 -1.43
C MET A 27 -1.56 2.53 -2.87
N THR A 28 -0.27 2.45 -3.20
CA THR A 28 0.19 2.01 -4.52
C THR A 28 -0.16 0.55 -4.76
N GLY A 29 0.06 -0.32 -3.77
CA GLY A 29 -0.36 -1.72 -3.81
C GLY A 29 -1.88 -1.87 -3.97
N VAL A 30 -2.69 -1.10 -3.21
CA VAL A 30 -4.15 -1.12 -3.32
C VAL A 30 -4.60 -0.72 -4.73
N ARG A 31 -3.97 0.30 -5.33
CA ARG A 31 -4.29 0.72 -6.70
C ARG A 31 -3.89 -0.33 -7.74
N ALA A 32 -2.77 -1.02 -7.55
CA ALA A 32 -2.38 -2.16 -8.40
C ALA A 32 -3.37 -3.32 -8.30
N LEU A 33 -3.86 -3.63 -7.10
CA LEU A 33 -4.91 -4.63 -6.90
C LEU A 33 -6.23 -4.21 -7.57
N ALA A 34 -6.66 -2.96 -7.37
CA ALA A 34 -7.89 -2.42 -7.96
C ALA A 34 -7.84 -2.35 -9.50
N SER A 35 -6.65 -2.23 -10.08
CA SER A 35 -6.43 -2.24 -11.53
C SER A 35 -6.13 -3.63 -12.10
N SER A 36 -6.29 -4.69 -11.30
CA SER A 36 -6.00 -6.08 -11.65
C SER A 36 -4.56 -6.31 -12.14
N ARG A 37 -3.62 -5.46 -11.72
CA ARG A 37 -2.18 -5.63 -11.95
C ARG A 37 -1.54 -6.57 -10.94
N PHE A 38 -2.14 -6.67 -9.76
CA PHE A 38 -1.80 -7.64 -8.74
C PHE A 38 -2.97 -8.59 -8.50
N THR A 39 -2.64 -9.85 -8.22
CA THR A 39 -3.50 -10.70 -7.38
C THR A 39 -3.43 -10.27 -5.91
N ILE A 40 -4.29 -10.83 -5.06
CA ILE A 40 -4.24 -10.55 -3.61
C ILE A 40 -2.89 -11.01 -3.03
N GLU A 41 -2.38 -12.15 -3.49
CA GLU A 41 -1.09 -12.70 -3.08
C GLU A 41 0.06 -11.79 -3.48
N GLU A 42 0.09 -11.32 -4.73
CA GLU A 42 1.11 -10.38 -5.22
C GLU A 42 1.07 -9.06 -4.46
N PHE A 43 -0.13 -8.56 -4.13
CA PHE A 43 -0.30 -7.39 -3.28
C PHE A 43 0.32 -7.60 -1.89
N HIS A 44 0.03 -8.72 -1.24
CA HIS A 44 0.58 -9.03 0.08
C HIS A 44 2.11 -9.14 0.05
N GLU A 45 2.66 -9.86 -0.92
CA GLU A 45 4.11 -10.02 -1.06
C GLU A 45 4.80 -8.68 -1.33
N TRP A 46 4.27 -7.91 -2.28
CA TRP A 46 4.84 -6.63 -2.67
C TRP A 46 4.84 -5.64 -1.50
N VAL A 47 3.69 -5.45 -0.83
CA VAL A 47 3.57 -4.52 0.31
C VAL A 47 4.46 -4.97 1.47
N SER A 48 4.40 -6.26 1.85
CA SER A 48 5.18 -6.79 2.97
C SER A 48 6.69 -6.62 2.75
N SER A 49 7.17 -6.90 1.53
CA SER A 49 8.56 -6.75 1.16
C SER A 49 9.05 -5.30 1.31
N ARG A 50 8.32 -4.31 0.75
CA ARG A 50 8.72 -2.89 0.83
C ARG A 50 8.62 -2.35 2.25
N LEU A 51 7.56 -2.69 2.99
CA LEU A 51 7.44 -2.27 4.39
C LEU A 51 8.56 -2.84 5.25
N THR A 52 8.99 -4.08 4.99
CA THR A 52 10.12 -4.69 5.71
C THR A 52 11.42 -3.94 5.42
N ARG A 53 11.70 -3.63 4.14
CA ARG A 53 12.86 -2.83 3.73
C ARG A 53 12.86 -1.43 4.37
N HIS A 54 11.74 -0.72 4.28
CA HIS A 54 11.56 0.60 4.91
C HIS A 54 11.79 0.56 6.42
N ARG A 55 11.21 -0.42 7.12
CA ARG A 55 11.40 -0.60 8.58
C ARG A 55 12.82 -0.99 8.96
N ALA A 56 13.56 -1.62 8.05
CA ALA A 56 14.98 -1.89 8.23
C ALA A 56 15.85 -0.62 8.03
N GLY A 57 15.26 0.52 7.68
CA GLY A 57 15.94 1.79 7.45
C GLY A 57 16.51 1.94 6.04
N GLU A 58 16.05 1.13 5.08
CA GLU A 58 16.45 1.27 3.68
C GLU A 58 15.77 2.49 3.03
N ASP A 59 16.55 3.33 2.35
CA ASP A 59 16.05 4.45 1.56
C ASP A 59 15.40 3.94 0.26
N LEU A 60 14.09 3.71 0.31
CA LEU A 60 13.32 3.33 -0.86
C LEU A 60 13.22 4.50 -1.84
N THR A 61 13.52 4.21 -3.11
CA THR A 61 13.39 5.17 -4.19
C THR A 61 11.99 5.14 -4.80
N LEU A 62 11.66 6.13 -5.63
CA LEU A 62 10.42 6.09 -6.41
C LEU A 62 10.33 4.83 -7.29
N ALA A 63 11.46 4.32 -7.80
CA ALA A 63 11.47 3.10 -8.61
C ALA A 63 11.09 1.85 -7.81
N ASP A 64 11.31 1.83 -6.49
CA ASP A 64 10.92 0.73 -5.62
C ASP A 64 9.40 0.69 -5.34
N ILE A 65 8.76 1.87 -5.47
CA ILE A 65 7.37 2.12 -5.10
C ILE A 65 6.45 2.14 -6.33
N MET A 66 6.93 2.64 -7.47
CA MET A 66 6.12 2.73 -8.69
C MET A 66 5.83 1.36 -9.27
N ILE A 67 4.61 1.20 -9.79
CA ILE A 67 4.18 0.01 -10.54
C ILE A 67 3.77 0.49 -11.93
N ASP A 68 4.34 -0.12 -12.97
CA ASP A 68 4.08 0.29 -14.35
C ASP A 68 2.60 0.22 -14.70
N GLY A 69 2.08 1.33 -15.24
CA GLY A 69 0.65 1.47 -15.56
C GLY A 69 -0.25 1.77 -14.37
N VAL A 70 0.32 1.99 -13.17
CA VAL A 70 -0.38 2.48 -11.99
C VAL A 70 0.17 3.87 -11.65
N VAL A 71 -0.54 4.92 -12.07
CA VAL A 71 -0.19 6.31 -11.70
C VAL A 71 -0.41 6.47 -10.20
N ALA A 72 0.46 7.21 -9.50
CA ALA A 72 0.36 7.54 -8.06
C ALA A 72 -0.65 8.68 -7.79
#